data_AF-A0A6L6A804-F1
#
_entry.id   AF-A0A6L6A804-F1
#
_cell.length_a   1.000
_cell.length_b   1.000
_cell.length_c   1.000
_cell.angle_alpha   90.00
_cell.angle_beta   90.00
_cell.angle_gamma   90.00
#
_symmetry.space_group_name_H-M   'P 1'
#
loop_
_entity.id
_entity.type
_entity.pdbx_description
1 polymer ?
#
loop_
_entity_poly.entity_id
_entity_poly.type
_entity_poly.pdbx_seq_one_letter_code
_entity_poly.pdbx_strand_id
1 'polypeptide(L)'
;MKKVALLLLTLTFFLITPPVHAATPVVRITDIPHTDFQGNFRDNKLALSLTPDGELGKALARASTTTTWVIDAALLDEIIDMSDGYQYLGKEDPIGANVALLWLQQLKVLTEGAPVVALPYGNPDASLARSLSRSELTLYSELGRSKLEEFFGRAVISQNGWGKGKSQLSSEFKALYKSNRFQLANLARAISAEEIPLLRARLGRILNPDLSSQDRAYFSYQGRDATNNIVKKLRVVSGRYQLTSETVKVPLTIINDFETDTVLTLSLLPMNYRIQVESLYDIVIPAKSRIQIAVPFMVIASGSTVVEAQLMTAEGVSIGALSKLSLSMTVIDSRVAWFTTGAGVILFLAAATQTARRIRRSRREK
;
A
#
# COMPACT_ATOMS: atom_id res chain seq x y z
N MET A 1 -14.36 63.65 -78.12
CA MET A 1 -13.14 63.13 -77.45
C MET A 1 -13.24 63.54 -76.00
N LYS A 2 -13.20 62.74 -74.92
CA LYS A 2 -12.96 61.32 -74.63
C LYS A 2 -13.94 60.91 -73.52
N LYS A 3 -14.28 59.62 -73.47
CA LYS A 3 -15.31 59.01 -72.62
C LYS A 3 -14.85 58.86 -71.17
N VAL A 4 -15.77 59.06 -70.24
CA VAL A 4 -15.67 58.71 -68.81
C VAL A 4 -16.03 57.24 -68.66
N ALA A 5 -15.22 56.46 -67.93
CA ALA A 5 -15.57 55.11 -67.50
C ALA A 5 -15.25 54.99 -66.00
N LEU A 6 -16.30 54.86 -65.19
CA LEU A 6 -16.27 54.60 -63.76
C LEU A 6 -16.36 53.07 -63.57
N LEU A 7 -15.35 52.46 -62.95
CA LEU A 7 -15.34 51.02 -62.66
C LEU A 7 -15.81 50.80 -61.21
N LEU A 8 -16.98 50.18 -61.04
CA LEU A 8 -17.50 49.72 -59.76
C LEU A 8 -16.92 48.33 -59.45
N LEU A 9 -16.14 48.22 -58.37
CA LEU A 9 -15.70 46.94 -57.80
C LEU A 9 -16.58 46.64 -56.59
N THR A 10 -17.54 45.71 -56.71
CA THR A 10 -18.36 45.22 -55.60
C THR A 10 -17.64 44.08 -54.89
N LEU A 11 -17.21 44.34 -53.65
CA LEU A 11 -16.54 43.37 -52.78
C LEU A 11 -17.61 42.66 -51.91
N THR A 12 -18.02 41.45 -52.30
CA THR A 12 -18.86 40.58 -51.46
C THR A 12 -18.00 39.91 -50.39
N PHE A 13 -18.07 40.43 -49.16
CA PHE A 13 -17.52 39.78 -47.97
C PHE A 13 -18.47 38.66 -47.52
N PHE A 14 -18.07 37.40 -47.72
CA PHE A 14 -18.69 36.26 -47.06
C PHE A 14 -18.27 36.27 -45.58
N LEU A 15 -19.18 36.67 -44.68
CA LEU A 15 -19.05 36.50 -43.24
C LEU A 15 -19.21 35.00 -42.91
N ILE A 16 -18.10 34.26 -42.90
CA ILE A 16 -18.04 32.96 -42.23
C ILE A 16 -17.93 33.25 -40.74
N THR A 17 -19.06 33.32 -40.04
CA THR A 17 -19.04 33.31 -38.58
C THR A 17 -18.64 31.90 -38.13
N PRO A 18 -17.62 31.73 -37.25
CA PRO A 18 -17.37 30.43 -36.67
C PRO A 18 -18.60 29.99 -35.87
N PRO A 19 -18.92 28.68 -35.84
CA PRO A 19 -20.04 28.19 -35.05
C PRO A 19 -19.79 28.53 -33.57
N VAL A 20 -20.65 29.38 -33.02
CA VAL A 20 -20.71 29.64 -31.59
C VAL A 20 -21.15 28.33 -30.92
N HIS A 21 -20.19 27.54 -30.45
CA HIS A 21 -20.48 26.42 -29.58
C HIS A 21 -20.95 26.98 -28.25
N ALA A 22 -22.26 26.89 -27.97
CA ALA A 22 -22.77 27.14 -26.63
C ALA A 22 -22.01 26.25 -25.64
N ALA A 23 -21.58 26.81 -24.51
CA ALA A 23 -20.91 26.03 -23.48
C ALA A 23 -21.84 24.89 -23.02
N THR A 24 -21.48 23.65 -23.31
CA THR A 24 -22.25 22.48 -22.89
C THR A 24 -22.36 22.48 -21.36
N PRO A 25 -23.56 22.35 -20.78
CA PRO A 25 -23.72 22.34 -19.33
C PRO A 25 -22.94 21.15 -18.73
N VAL A 26 -22.15 21.41 -17.70
CA VAL A 26 -21.34 20.39 -17.01
C VAL A 26 -21.98 20.06 -15.67
N VAL A 27 -22.38 18.80 -15.47
CA VAL A 27 -22.82 18.29 -14.18
C VAL A 27 -21.69 17.49 -13.55
N ARG A 28 -21.39 17.78 -12.29
CA ARG A 28 -20.32 17.16 -11.52
C ARG A 28 -20.90 16.29 -10.43
N ILE A 29 -20.49 15.03 -10.43
CA ILE A 29 -20.82 14.04 -9.41
C ILE A 29 -19.53 13.78 -8.65
N THR A 30 -19.33 14.58 -7.62
CA THR A 30 -18.13 14.60 -6.77
C THR A 30 -18.55 14.93 -5.35
N ASP A 31 -17.91 14.30 -4.38
CA ASP A 31 -18.10 14.59 -2.96
C ASP A 31 -16.80 14.27 -2.20
N ILE A 32 -16.79 14.50 -0.90
CA ILE A 32 -15.76 13.98 -0.01
C ILE A 32 -15.97 12.46 0.19
N PRO A 33 -14.93 11.68 0.55
CA PRO A 33 -15.11 10.26 0.86
C PRO A 33 -15.92 10.08 2.15
N HIS A 34 -16.90 9.18 2.13
CA HIS A 34 -17.72 8.81 3.29
C HIS A 34 -17.30 7.49 3.93
N THR A 35 -16.43 6.72 3.27
CA THR A 35 -15.86 5.48 3.80
C THR A 35 -14.47 5.68 4.37
N ASP A 36 -14.09 4.85 5.35
CA ASP A 36 -12.69 4.72 5.77
C ASP A 36 -11.85 3.96 4.73
N PHE A 37 -10.57 3.74 5.04
CA PHE A 37 -9.67 3.02 4.13
C PHE A 37 -9.96 1.51 4.03
N GLN A 38 -10.77 0.96 4.94
CA GLN A 38 -11.24 -0.41 4.93
C GLN A 38 -12.58 -0.57 4.19
N GLY A 39 -13.28 0.54 3.90
CA GLY A 39 -14.59 0.56 3.22
C GLY A 39 -15.78 0.73 4.17
N ASN A 40 -15.57 0.96 5.47
CA ASN A 40 -16.69 1.16 6.40
C ASN A 40 -17.21 2.59 6.33
N PHE A 41 -18.53 2.76 6.33
CA PHE A 41 -19.16 4.09 6.33
C PHE A 41 -19.00 4.80 7.66
N ARG A 42 -18.55 6.05 7.59
CA ARG A 42 -18.14 6.87 8.74
C ARG A 42 -19.22 7.83 9.21
N ASP A 43 -20.12 8.16 8.31
CA ASP A 43 -21.28 9.00 8.51
C ASP A 43 -22.41 8.53 7.59
N ASN A 44 -23.62 9.09 7.80
CA ASN A 44 -24.77 8.82 6.95
C ASN A 44 -25.13 10.02 6.05
N LYS A 45 -24.18 10.92 5.80
CA LYS A 45 -24.45 12.15 5.01
C LYS A 45 -24.62 11.84 3.54
N LEU A 46 -23.93 10.82 3.02
CA LEU A 46 -24.10 10.38 1.64
C LEU A 46 -25.56 10.00 1.36
N ALA A 47 -26.20 9.25 2.26
CA ALA A 47 -27.62 8.90 2.14
C ALA A 47 -28.51 10.13 1.94
N LEU A 48 -28.28 11.18 2.75
CA LEU A 48 -29.01 12.44 2.66
C LEU A 48 -28.72 13.18 1.35
N SER A 49 -27.45 13.19 0.91
CA SER A 49 -27.00 13.83 -0.33
C SER A 49 -27.62 13.22 -1.59
N LEU A 50 -27.89 11.91 -1.56
CA LEU A 50 -28.49 11.16 -2.67
C LEU A 50 -30.02 11.36 -2.78
N THR A 51 -30.69 11.84 -1.74
CA THR A 51 -32.13 12.16 -1.82
C THR A 51 -32.41 13.25 -2.87
N PRO A 52 -33.63 13.37 -3.41
CA PRO A 52 -33.95 14.41 -4.40
C PRO A 52 -33.63 15.84 -3.97
N ASP A 53 -33.75 16.14 -2.67
CA ASP A 53 -33.43 17.44 -2.08
C ASP A 53 -31.95 17.59 -1.68
N GLY A 54 -31.19 16.49 -1.69
CA GLY A 54 -29.76 16.47 -1.43
C GLY A 54 -28.93 17.04 -2.58
N GLU A 55 -27.65 17.31 -2.34
CA GLU A 55 -26.76 17.94 -3.33
C GLU A 55 -26.57 17.05 -4.57
N LEU A 56 -26.34 15.74 -4.39
CA LEU A 56 -26.19 14.79 -5.51
C LEU A 56 -27.52 14.50 -6.21
N GLY A 57 -28.65 14.51 -5.50
CA GLY A 57 -29.98 14.42 -6.13
C GLY A 57 -30.30 15.64 -6.99
N LYS A 58 -30.05 16.85 -6.47
CA LYS A 58 -30.16 18.11 -7.23
C LYS A 58 -29.22 18.16 -8.42
N ALA A 59 -28.03 17.58 -8.32
CA ALA A 59 -27.09 17.49 -9.44
C ALA A 59 -27.71 16.68 -10.61
N LEU A 60 -28.38 15.56 -10.32
CA LEU A 60 -29.12 14.79 -11.34
C LEU A 60 -30.26 15.61 -11.97
N ALA A 61 -31.01 16.38 -11.16
CA ALA A 61 -32.13 17.18 -11.64
C ALA A 61 -31.73 18.35 -12.57
N ARG A 62 -30.47 18.80 -12.53
CA ARG A 62 -29.94 19.87 -13.40
C ARG A 62 -29.54 19.37 -14.80
N ALA A 63 -29.58 18.06 -15.04
CA ALA A 63 -29.17 17.48 -16.31
C ALA A 63 -30.07 17.92 -17.47
N SER A 64 -29.47 18.12 -18.64
CA SER A 64 -30.14 18.31 -19.92
C SER A 64 -29.59 17.32 -20.94
N THR A 65 -30.24 17.25 -22.11
CA THR A 65 -29.84 16.33 -23.20
C THR A 65 -28.44 16.59 -23.76
N THR A 66 -27.84 17.74 -23.47
CA THR A 66 -26.49 18.13 -23.92
C THR A 66 -25.47 18.14 -22.77
N THR A 67 -25.81 17.60 -21.60
CA THR A 67 -24.95 17.63 -20.43
C THR A 67 -23.71 16.76 -20.59
N THR A 68 -22.55 17.32 -20.24
CA THR A 68 -21.33 16.53 -19.99
C THR A 68 -21.25 16.18 -18.51
N TRP A 69 -21.13 14.90 -18.23
CA TRP A 69 -21.03 14.36 -16.88
C TRP A 69 -19.58 14.22 -16.48
N VAL A 70 -19.19 14.77 -15.33
CA VAL A 70 -17.85 14.62 -14.78
C VAL A 70 -17.99 13.91 -13.44
N ILE A 71 -17.51 12.68 -13.36
CA ILE A 71 -17.84 11.77 -12.25
C ILE A 71 -16.56 11.31 -11.56
N ASP A 72 -16.56 11.37 -10.22
CA ASP A 72 -15.57 10.69 -9.39
C ASP A 72 -15.96 9.22 -9.19
N ALA A 73 -15.11 8.32 -9.68
CA ALA A 73 -15.30 6.89 -9.54
C ALA A 73 -15.27 6.42 -8.08
N ALA A 74 -14.52 7.07 -7.19
CA ALA A 74 -14.47 6.67 -5.79
C ALA A 74 -15.80 6.95 -5.07
N LEU A 75 -16.46 8.06 -5.38
CA LEU A 75 -17.82 8.34 -4.90
C LEU A 75 -18.81 7.32 -5.46
N LEU A 76 -18.69 6.99 -6.75
CA LEU A 76 -19.58 6.01 -7.36
C LEU A 76 -19.43 4.62 -6.72
N ASP A 77 -18.19 4.17 -6.46
CA ASP A 77 -17.92 2.94 -5.70
C ASP A 77 -18.61 2.97 -4.32
N GLU A 78 -18.52 4.08 -3.58
CA GLU A 78 -19.22 4.21 -2.28
C GLU A 78 -20.75 4.11 -2.42
N ILE A 79 -21.34 4.67 -3.47
CA ILE A 79 -22.80 4.58 -3.70
C ILE A 79 -23.20 3.15 -4.10
N ILE A 80 -22.36 2.44 -4.89
CA ILE A 80 -22.56 1.03 -5.23
C ILE A 80 -22.51 0.16 -3.96
N ASP A 81 -21.44 0.30 -3.16
CA ASP A 81 -21.28 -0.41 -1.88
C ASP A 81 -22.48 -0.12 -0.95
N MET A 82 -22.95 1.12 -0.93
CA MET A 82 -24.13 1.52 -0.15
C MET A 82 -25.42 0.84 -0.65
N SER A 83 -25.56 0.65 -1.96
CA SER A 83 -26.74 0.03 -2.59
C SER A 83 -26.84 -1.49 -2.37
N ASP A 84 -25.71 -2.16 -2.13
CA ASP A 84 -25.65 -3.58 -1.77
C ASP A 84 -26.03 -3.84 -0.30
N GLY A 85 -26.15 -2.76 0.49
CA GLY A 85 -26.44 -2.79 1.92
C GLY A 85 -25.23 -2.33 2.73
N TYR A 86 -25.48 -1.42 3.69
CA TYR A 86 -24.42 -0.83 4.50
C TYR A 86 -24.85 -0.64 5.95
N GLN A 87 -23.86 -0.43 6.80
CA GLN A 87 -24.05 -0.15 8.22
C GLN A 87 -23.42 1.20 8.58
N TYR A 88 -24.12 1.93 9.45
CA TYR A 88 -23.62 3.13 10.10
C TYR A 88 -23.81 2.98 11.62
N LEU A 89 -22.73 3.20 12.39
CA LEU A 89 -22.70 2.98 13.84
C LEU A 89 -23.18 1.58 14.27
N GLY A 90 -22.83 0.56 13.48
CA GLY A 90 -23.20 -0.84 13.74
C GLY A 90 -24.69 -1.15 13.54
N LYS A 91 -25.44 -0.25 12.87
CA LYS A 91 -26.83 -0.45 12.52
C LYS A 91 -26.98 -0.40 11.00
N GLU A 92 -27.74 -1.34 10.47
CA GLU A 92 -28.13 -1.33 9.06
C GLU A 92 -29.05 -0.13 8.77
N ASP A 93 -28.92 0.42 7.56
CA ASP A 93 -29.82 1.43 7.04
C ASP A 93 -30.39 1.00 5.66
N PRO A 94 -31.45 0.17 5.66
CA PRO A 94 -32.07 -0.31 4.41
C PRO A 94 -32.70 0.81 3.59
N ILE A 95 -33.10 1.92 4.22
CA ILE A 95 -33.70 3.07 3.52
C ILE A 95 -32.61 3.76 2.71
N GLY A 96 -31.45 4.03 3.33
CA GLY A 96 -30.30 4.58 2.62
C GLY A 96 -29.85 3.71 1.46
N ALA A 97 -29.82 2.39 1.64
CA ALA A 97 -29.43 1.45 0.58
C ALA A 97 -30.38 1.54 -0.64
N ASN A 98 -31.69 1.59 -0.38
CA ASN A 98 -32.68 1.78 -1.44
C ASN A 98 -32.56 3.15 -2.13
N VAL A 99 -32.25 4.22 -1.38
CA VAL A 99 -31.99 5.55 -1.95
C VAL A 99 -30.79 5.50 -2.89
N ALA A 100 -29.70 4.84 -2.50
CA ALA A 100 -28.52 4.66 -3.34
C ALA A 100 -28.83 3.87 -4.61
N LEU A 101 -29.56 2.76 -4.50
CA LEU A 101 -29.98 1.95 -5.64
C LEU A 101 -30.79 2.77 -6.66
N LEU A 102 -31.82 3.50 -6.20
CA LEU A 102 -32.64 4.34 -7.06
C LEU A 102 -31.83 5.47 -7.71
N TRP A 103 -30.91 6.08 -6.95
CA TRP A 103 -30.04 7.12 -7.45
C TRP A 103 -29.10 6.61 -8.57
N LEU A 104 -28.51 5.42 -8.40
CA LEU A 104 -27.66 4.78 -9.43
C LEU A 104 -28.44 4.47 -10.71
N GLN A 105 -29.68 3.97 -10.58
CA GLN A 105 -30.55 3.73 -11.73
C GLN A 105 -30.85 5.03 -12.48
N GLN A 106 -31.18 6.10 -11.75
CA GLN A 106 -31.42 7.41 -12.33
C GLN A 106 -30.18 7.96 -13.04
N LEU A 107 -28.98 7.82 -12.44
CA LEU A 107 -27.73 8.21 -13.07
C LEU A 107 -27.50 7.48 -14.40
N LYS A 108 -27.73 6.17 -14.45
CA LYS A 108 -27.57 5.39 -15.70
C LYS A 108 -28.50 5.90 -16.82
N VAL A 109 -29.77 6.14 -16.50
CA VAL A 109 -30.75 6.66 -17.46
C VAL A 109 -30.34 8.06 -17.96
N LEU A 110 -29.96 8.96 -17.06
CA LEU A 110 -29.60 10.34 -17.42
C LEU A 110 -28.27 10.46 -18.17
N THR A 111 -27.40 9.46 -18.06
CA THR A 111 -26.10 9.41 -18.75
C THR A 111 -26.13 8.60 -20.04
N GLU A 112 -27.29 8.05 -20.43
CA GLU A 112 -27.43 7.27 -21.66
C GLU A 112 -27.15 8.16 -22.88
N GLY A 113 -26.18 7.75 -23.72
CA GLY A 113 -25.73 8.53 -24.87
C GLY A 113 -24.96 9.81 -24.55
N ALA A 114 -24.89 10.25 -23.29
CA ALA A 114 -24.21 11.48 -22.89
C ALA A 114 -22.68 11.29 -22.74
N PRO A 115 -21.86 12.32 -22.98
CA PRO A 115 -20.43 12.26 -22.70
C PRO A 115 -20.20 12.17 -21.19
N VAL A 116 -19.47 11.12 -20.77
CA VAL A 116 -19.04 10.90 -19.38
C VAL A 116 -17.54 11.06 -19.32
N VAL A 117 -17.07 11.87 -18.39
CA VAL A 117 -15.68 12.16 -18.10
C VAL A 117 -15.32 11.56 -16.74
N ALA A 118 -14.34 10.66 -16.74
CA ALA A 118 -13.77 10.09 -15.54
C ALA A 118 -12.78 11.06 -14.90
N LEU A 119 -13.02 11.38 -13.62
CA LEU A 119 -11.99 11.99 -12.78
C LEU A 119 -11.02 10.91 -12.26
N PRO A 120 -9.79 11.28 -11.89
CA PRO A 120 -8.91 10.37 -11.17
C PRO A 120 -9.58 9.92 -9.87
N TYR A 121 -9.41 8.64 -9.51
CA TYR A 121 -10.05 8.01 -8.37
C TYR A 121 -9.86 8.81 -7.07
N GLY A 122 -10.97 9.26 -6.46
CA GLY A 122 -10.98 10.05 -5.24
C GLY A 122 -10.88 11.56 -5.44
N ASN A 123 -11.06 12.03 -6.69
CA ASN A 123 -11.00 13.43 -7.09
C ASN A 123 -9.80 14.21 -6.49
N PRO A 124 -8.54 13.71 -6.62
CA PRO A 124 -7.37 14.41 -6.09
C PRO A 124 -7.15 15.75 -6.81
N ASP A 125 -6.59 16.74 -6.12
CA ASP A 125 -6.00 17.91 -6.76
C ASP A 125 -4.92 17.46 -7.76
N ALA A 126 -5.24 17.53 -9.05
CA ALA A 126 -4.40 17.01 -10.12
C ALA A 126 -3.04 17.71 -10.21
N SER A 127 -2.95 18.99 -9.82
CA SER A 127 -1.68 19.73 -9.80
C SER A 127 -0.80 19.21 -8.67
N LEU A 128 -1.37 19.09 -7.47
CA LEU A 128 -0.66 18.55 -6.32
C LEU A 128 -0.25 17.09 -6.55
N ALA A 129 -1.18 16.23 -6.99
CA ALA A 129 -0.92 14.82 -7.28
C ALA A 129 0.23 14.66 -8.29
N ARG A 130 0.21 15.44 -9.38
CA ARG A 130 1.29 15.46 -10.39
C ARG A 130 2.64 15.89 -9.80
N SER A 131 2.65 16.86 -8.89
CA SER A 131 3.87 17.33 -8.22
C SER A 131 4.43 16.31 -7.22
N LEU A 132 3.57 15.51 -6.58
CA LEU A 132 3.95 14.50 -5.60
C LEU A 132 4.40 13.18 -6.27
N SER A 133 3.71 12.77 -7.33
CA SER A 133 4.05 11.62 -8.17
C SER A 133 3.19 11.58 -9.45
N ARG A 134 3.82 11.68 -10.63
CA ARG A 134 3.12 11.54 -11.92
C ARG A 134 2.57 10.13 -12.15
N SER A 135 3.29 9.10 -11.69
CA SER A 135 2.87 7.70 -11.84
C SER A 135 1.64 7.39 -11.00
N GLU A 136 1.52 7.96 -9.79
CA GLU A 136 0.30 7.78 -8.97
C GLU A 136 -0.92 8.45 -9.62
N LEU A 137 -0.77 9.67 -10.16
CA LEU A 137 -1.88 10.32 -10.87
C LEU A 137 -2.35 9.49 -12.08
N THR A 138 -1.42 8.83 -12.76
CA THR A 138 -1.73 7.92 -13.87
C THR A 138 -2.54 6.73 -13.36
N LEU A 139 -2.07 6.07 -12.30
CA LEU A 139 -2.78 4.97 -11.63
C LEU A 139 -4.20 5.37 -11.19
N TYR A 140 -4.37 6.56 -10.60
CA TYR A 140 -5.69 7.06 -10.17
C TYR A 140 -6.62 7.29 -11.36
N SER A 141 -6.09 7.81 -12.47
CA SER A 141 -6.87 8.07 -13.69
C SER A 141 -7.27 6.77 -14.39
N GLU A 142 -6.35 5.79 -14.44
CA GLU A 142 -6.61 4.47 -15.02
C GLU A 142 -7.68 3.71 -14.22
N LEU A 143 -7.57 3.70 -12.88
CA LEU A 143 -8.57 3.07 -12.03
C LEU A 143 -9.92 3.78 -12.14
N GLY A 144 -9.94 5.12 -12.09
CA GLY A 144 -11.17 5.90 -12.22
C GLY A 144 -11.88 5.64 -13.55
N ARG A 145 -11.13 5.61 -14.66
CA ARG A 145 -11.65 5.24 -15.98
C ARG A 145 -12.21 3.81 -15.96
N SER A 146 -11.43 2.84 -15.49
CA SER A 146 -11.83 1.43 -15.46
C SER A 146 -13.13 1.20 -14.69
N LYS A 147 -13.27 1.80 -13.50
CA LYS A 147 -14.47 1.69 -12.66
C LYS A 147 -15.71 2.29 -13.30
N LEU A 148 -15.59 3.46 -13.94
CA LEU A 148 -16.74 4.05 -14.63
C LEU A 148 -17.11 3.28 -15.90
N GLU A 149 -16.13 2.79 -16.67
CA GLU A 149 -16.41 1.95 -17.84
C GLU A 149 -17.11 0.65 -17.46
N GLU A 150 -16.70 0.02 -16.36
CA GLU A 150 -17.34 -1.15 -15.78
C GLU A 150 -18.80 -0.84 -15.40
N PHE A 151 -19.05 0.25 -14.67
CA PHE A 151 -20.39 0.62 -14.23
C PHE A 151 -21.35 0.96 -15.38
N PHE A 152 -20.88 1.73 -16.37
CA PHE A 152 -21.70 2.19 -17.50
C PHE A 152 -21.74 1.19 -18.66
N GLY A 153 -20.87 0.16 -18.69
CA GLY A 153 -20.77 -0.80 -19.78
C GLY A 153 -20.32 -0.18 -21.11
N ARG A 154 -19.61 0.96 -21.07
CA ARG A 154 -19.15 1.69 -22.26
C ARG A 154 -17.91 2.53 -21.96
N ALA A 155 -17.17 2.90 -23.01
CA ALA A 155 -16.02 3.79 -22.90
C ALA A 155 -16.40 5.17 -22.32
N VAL A 156 -15.51 5.73 -21.51
CA VAL A 156 -15.61 7.08 -20.93
C VAL A 156 -14.42 7.93 -21.34
N ILE A 157 -14.58 9.25 -21.29
CA ILE A 157 -13.50 10.19 -21.57
C ILE A 157 -12.61 10.27 -20.31
N SER A 158 -11.33 9.98 -20.46
CA SER A 158 -10.35 10.15 -19.38
C SER A 158 -9.26 11.11 -19.82
N GLN A 159 -9.43 12.39 -19.48
CA GLN A 159 -8.47 13.45 -19.81
C GLN A 159 -8.12 14.26 -18.56
N ASN A 160 -6.86 14.68 -18.49
CA ASN A 160 -6.41 15.57 -17.42
C ASN A 160 -7.07 16.95 -17.55
N GLY A 161 -7.33 17.60 -16.41
CA GLY A 161 -7.78 19.01 -16.37
C GLY A 161 -9.27 19.22 -16.05
N TRP A 162 -10.05 18.14 -15.92
CA TRP A 162 -11.45 18.24 -15.51
C TRP A 162 -11.66 18.39 -14.00
N GLY A 163 -10.66 18.07 -13.17
CA GLY A 163 -10.69 18.29 -11.72
C GLY A 163 -10.74 19.78 -11.36
N LYS A 164 -11.38 20.11 -10.23
CA LYS A 164 -11.49 21.48 -9.71
C LYS A 164 -10.99 21.53 -8.27
N GLY A 165 -10.55 22.71 -7.83
CA GLY A 165 -10.13 22.97 -6.45
C GLY A 165 -8.61 22.88 -6.25
N LYS A 166 -8.16 23.30 -5.07
CA LYS A 166 -6.77 23.24 -4.63
C LYS A 166 -6.69 22.60 -3.25
N SER A 167 -5.94 21.51 -3.14
CA SER A 167 -5.80 20.78 -1.89
C SER A 167 -4.97 21.58 -0.89
N GLN A 168 -5.51 21.76 0.32
CA GLN A 168 -4.83 22.40 1.44
C GLN A 168 -4.04 21.40 2.30
N LEU A 169 -3.48 20.36 1.68
CA LEU A 169 -2.68 19.36 2.39
C LEU A 169 -1.40 19.99 2.96
N SER A 170 -1.18 19.82 4.26
CA SER A 170 0.00 20.35 4.96
C SER A 170 1.29 19.68 4.47
N SER A 171 2.44 20.30 4.74
CA SER A 171 3.75 19.70 4.44
C SER A 171 3.97 18.36 5.17
N GLU A 172 3.51 18.26 6.41
CA GLU A 172 3.53 17.04 7.22
C GLU A 172 2.76 15.90 6.53
N PHE A 173 1.50 16.15 6.14
CA PHE A 173 0.69 15.12 5.48
C PHE A 173 1.16 14.82 4.05
N LYS A 174 1.78 15.79 3.35
CA LYS A 174 2.49 15.51 2.09
C LYS A 174 3.65 14.54 2.30
N ALA A 175 4.43 14.68 3.38
CA ALA A 175 5.50 13.76 3.71
C ALA A 175 4.96 12.37 4.06
N LEU A 176 3.87 12.32 4.83
CA LEU A 176 3.19 11.07 5.19
C LEU A 176 2.66 10.34 3.95
N TYR A 177 1.94 11.04 3.07
CA TYR A 177 1.47 10.51 1.80
C TYR A 177 2.63 9.98 0.94
N LYS A 178 3.74 10.73 0.83
CA LYS A 178 4.95 10.31 0.08
C LYS A 178 5.55 9.02 0.66
N SER A 179 5.62 8.90 1.98
CA SER A 179 6.11 7.70 2.66
C SER A 179 5.21 6.50 2.38
N ASN A 180 3.90 6.66 2.57
CA ASN A 180 2.93 5.58 2.36
C ASN A 180 2.94 5.07 0.92
N ARG A 181 2.90 5.97 -0.07
CA ARG A 181 2.98 5.56 -1.49
C ARG A 181 4.29 4.85 -1.82
N PHE A 182 5.41 5.26 -1.21
CA PHE A 182 6.70 4.65 -1.47
C PHE A 182 6.73 3.21 -0.95
N GLN A 183 6.23 2.99 0.26
CA GLN A 183 6.12 1.64 0.83
C GLN A 183 5.22 0.73 -0.01
N LEU A 184 4.05 1.22 -0.43
CA LEU A 184 3.14 0.44 -1.27
C LEU A 184 3.67 0.21 -2.68
N ALA A 185 4.36 1.18 -3.28
CA ALA A 185 4.98 1.02 -4.60
C ALA A 185 6.11 -0.02 -4.56
N ASN A 186 6.90 -0.05 -3.49
CA ASN A 186 7.92 -1.08 -3.32
C ASN A 186 7.29 -2.45 -3.11
N LEU A 187 6.26 -2.55 -2.25
CA LEU A 187 5.53 -3.79 -2.02
C LEU A 187 4.88 -4.33 -3.30
N ALA A 188 4.31 -3.46 -4.14
CA ALA A 188 3.71 -3.83 -5.43
C ALA A 188 4.72 -4.39 -6.44
N ARG A 189 6.03 -4.13 -6.27
CA ARG A 189 7.08 -4.76 -7.10
C ARG A 189 7.35 -6.21 -6.69
N ALA A 190 7.06 -6.54 -5.44
CA ALA A 190 7.33 -7.84 -4.85
C ALA A 190 6.10 -8.77 -4.87
N ILE A 191 4.90 -8.19 -4.74
CA ILE A 191 3.66 -8.94 -4.57
C ILE A 191 2.64 -8.44 -5.58
N SER A 192 2.10 -9.37 -6.37
CA SER A 192 0.93 -9.14 -7.22
C SER A 192 -0.32 -9.42 -6.39
N ALA A 193 -0.83 -8.40 -5.68
CA ALA A 193 -2.08 -8.50 -4.91
C ALA A 193 -2.94 -7.26 -5.19
N GLU A 194 -4.21 -7.47 -5.57
CA GLU A 194 -5.15 -6.40 -5.99
C GLU A 194 -5.40 -5.35 -4.91
N GLU A 195 -5.31 -5.74 -3.63
CA GLU A 195 -5.47 -4.82 -2.51
C GLU A 195 -4.41 -3.70 -2.47
N ILE A 196 -3.23 -3.92 -3.06
CA ILE A 196 -2.14 -2.94 -3.06
C ILE A 196 -2.43 -1.76 -4.01
N PRO A 197 -2.69 -1.96 -5.33
CA PRO A 197 -3.06 -0.86 -6.21
C PRO A 197 -4.37 -0.18 -5.76
N LEU A 198 -5.33 -0.93 -5.20
CA LEU A 198 -6.55 -0.34 -4.65
C LEU A 198 -6.23 0.59 -3.46
N LEU A 199 -5.42 0.16 -2.49
CA LEU A 199 -5.02 1.02 -1.37
C LEU A 199 -4.23 2.24 -1.86
N ARG A 200 -3.33 2.06 -2.83
CA ARG A 200 -2.61 3.19 -3.46
C ARG A 200 -3.59 4.20 -4.04
N ALA A 201 -4.61 3.76 -4.77
CA ALA A 201 -5.64 4.64 -5.30
C ALA A 201 -6.46 5.33 -4.21
N ARG A 202 -6.81 4.63 -3.12
CA ARG A 202 -7.49 5.23 -1.96
C ARG A 202 -6.65 6.32 -1.30
N LEU A 203 -5.31 6.25 -1.32
CA LEU A 203 -4.46 7.36 -0.83
C LEU A 203 -4.67 8.65 -1.65
N GLY A 204 -5.08 8.55 -2.92
CA GLY A 204 -5.47 9.68 -3.76
C GLY A 204 -6.58 10.53 -3.15
N ARG A 205 -7.51 9.92 -2.42
CA ARG A 205 -8.61 10.60 -1.72
C ARG A 205 -8.12 11.67 -0.72
N ILE A 206 -6.94 11.48 -0.13
CA ILE A 206 -6.32 12.46 0.81
C ILE A 206 -6.02 13.79 0.11
N LEU A 207 -5.79 13.75 -1.21
CA LEU A 207 -5.48 14.92 -2.02
C LEU A 207 -6.75 15.64 -2.50
N ASN A 208 -7.95 15.16 -2.15
CA ASN A 208 -9.21 15.78 -2.54
C ASN A 208 -9.28 17.23 -1.99
N PRO A 209 -9.56 18.23 -2.84
CA PRO A 209 -9.54 19.63 -2.44
C PRO A 209 -10.71 20.05 -1.54
N ASP A 210 -11.81 19.29 -1.55
CA ASP A 210 -13.04 19.62 -0.83
C ASP A 210 -13.01 19.13 0.63
N LEU A 211 -12.00 18.35 1.02
CA LEU A 211 -11.82 17.90 2.40
C LEU A 211 -11.71 19.08 3.38
N SER A 212 -12.30 18.95 4.55
CA SER A 212 -12.03 19.85 5.67
C SER A 212 -10.63 19.60 6.26
N SER A 213 -10.13 20.50 7.11
CA SER A 213 -8.87 20.27 7.82
C SER A 213 -8.93 19.05 8.75
N GLN A 214 -10.10 18.79 9.35
CA GLN A 214 -10.31 17.64 10.21
C GLN A 214 -10.34 16.33 9.40
N ASP A 215 -11.04 16.32 8.26
CA ASP A 215 -11.12 15.14 7.40
C ASP A 215 -9.76 14.82 6.77
N ARG A 216 -9.01 15.83 6.32
CA ARG A 216 -7.63 15.64 5.84
C ARG A 216 -6.75 14.98 6.88
N ALA A 217 -6.80 15.44 8.13
CA ALA A 217 -6.02 14.85 9.21
C ALA A 217 -6.44 13.40 9.45
N TYR A 218 -7.74 13.14 9.56
CA TYR A 218 -8.28 11.79 9.73
C TYR A 218 -7.81 10.84 8.62
N PHE A 219 -8.01 11.20 7.35
CA PHE A 219 -7.66 10.34 6.22
C PHE A 219 -6.15 10.15 6.07
N SER A 220 -5.36 11.15 6.46
CA SER A 220 -3.89 11.02 6.47
C SER A 220 -3.43 9.98 7.50
N TYR A 221 -3.99 9.99 8.71
CA TYR A 221 -3.68 8.98 9.73
C TYR A 221 -4.21 7.59 9.37
N GLN A 222 -5.46 7.50 8.91
CA GLN A 222 -6.04 6.23 8.46
C GLN A 222 -5.28 5.63 7.28
N GLY A 223 -4.88 6.46 6.30
CA GLY A 223 -4.07 6.00 5.17
C GLY A 223 -2.73 5.44 5.61
N ARG A 224 -2.10 6.03 6.64
CA ARG A 224 -0.88 5.48 7.26
C ARG A 224 -1.15 4.14 7.94
N ASP A 225 -2.22 4.06 8.73
CA ASP A 225 -2.52 2.85 9.49
C ASP A 225 -2.91 1.69 8.54
N ALA A 226 -3.70 1.96 7.50
CA ALA A 226 -4.00 1.01 6.43
C ALA A 226 -2.74 0.56 5.68
N THR A 227 -1.84 1.48 5.36
CA THR A 227 -0.55 1.16 4.73
C THR A 227 0.29 0.26 5.64
N ASN A 228 0.43 0.60 6.91
CA ASN A 228 1.16 -0.21 7.88
C ASN A 228 0.55 -1.61 8.02
N ASN A 229 -0.78 -1.75 7.98
CA ASN A 229 -1.45 -3.03 8.07
C ASN A 229 -1.18 -3.90 6.84
N ILE A 230 -1.25 -3.34 5.63
CA ILE A 230 -0.90 -4.07 4.40
C ILE A 230 0.58 -4.45 4.39
N VAL A 231 1.48 -3.51 4.68
CA VAL A 231 2.92 -3.75 4.67
C VAL A 231 3.32 -4.84 5.69
N LYS A 232 2.65 -4.88 6.85
CA LYS A 232 2.91 -5.93 7.86
C LYS A 232 2.56 -7.33 7.37
N LYS A 233 1.68 -7.51 6.38
CA LYS A 233 1.30 -8.85 5.89
C LYS A 233 2.50 -9.65 5.36
N LEU A 234 3.54 -8.99 4.88
CA LEU A 234 4.80 -9.61 4.50
C LEU A 234 5.93 -9.15 5.44
N ARG A 235 6.46 -10.05 6.25
CA ARG A 235 7.46 -9.70 7.27
C ARG A 235 8.34 -10.86 7.69
N VAL A 236 9.56 -10.53 8.13
CA VAL A 236 10.39 -11.43 8.94
C VAL A 236 10.01 -11.25 10.40
N VAL A 237 9.82 -12.34 11.14
CA VAL A 237 9.51 -12.26 12.57
C VAL A 237 10.80 -11.96 13.34
N SER A 238 10.80 -10.87 14.10
CA SER A 238 11.87 -10.55 15.05
C SER A 238 11.98 -11.65 16.11
N GLY A 239 13.21 -11.97 16.53
CA GLY A 239 13.46 -13.09 17.42
C GLY A 239 14.68 -12.88 18.33
N ARG A 240 14.75 -13.68 19.39
CA ARG A 240 15.91 -13.78 20.28
C ARG A 240 16.46 -15.20 20.21
N TYR A 241 17.77 -15.33 20.02
CA TYR A 241 18.43 -16.62 19.82
C TYR A 241 19.65 -16.75 20.72
N GLN A 242 19.81 -17.92 21.34
CA GLN A 242 21.02 -18.29 22.08
C GLN A 242 21.82 -19.28 21.24
N LEU A 243 23.08 -18.95 20.97
CA LEU A 243 24.00 -19.80 20.21
C LEU A 243 25.12 -20.31 21.11
N THR A 244 25.28 -21.63 21.19
CA THR A 244 26.26 -22.29 22.07
C THR A 244 27.34 -23.05 21.29
N SER A 245 27.24 -23.09 19.96
CA SER A 245 28.18 -23.78 19.07
C SER A 245 28.72 -22.82 18.02
N GLU A 246 29.87 -23.17 17.43
CA GLU A 246 30.52 -22.39 16.37
C GLU A 246 29.64 -22.24 15.13
N THR A 247 28.88 -23.28 14.77
CA THR A 247 27.91 -23.23 13.67
C THR A 247 26.54 -23.65 14.19
N VAL A 248 25.52 -22.82 13.99
CA VAL A 248 24.15 -23.08 14.44
C VAL A 248 23.16 -22.74 13.33
N LYS A 249 22.22 -23.65 13.06
CA LYS A 249 21.10 -23.39 12.15
C LYS A 249 19.97 -22.70 12.91
N VAL A 250 19.83 -21.39 12.71
CA VAL A 250 18.82 -20.56 13.37
C VAL A 250 17.53 -20.60 12.55
N PRO A 251 16.38 -20.99 13.13
CA PRO A 251 15.10 -20.98 12.42
C PRO A 251 14.55 -19.54 12.35
N LEU A 252 14.63 -18.95 11.17
CA LEU A 252 14.04 -17.64 10.88
C LEU A 252 12.63 -17.82 10.32
N THR A 253 11.66 -17.15 10.93
CA THR A 253 10.27 -17.22 10.48
C THR A 253 9.96 -16.06 9.54
N ILE A 254 9.38 -16.38 8.38
CA ILE A 254 8.86 -15.41 7.42
C ILE A 254 7.35 -15.63 7.28
N ILE A 255 6.59 -14.54 7.28
CA ILE A 255 5.12 -14.56 7.15
C ILE A 255 4.74 -13.87 5.86
N ASN A 256 3.85 -14.52 5.10
CA ASN A 256 3.14 -13.95 3.97
C ASN A 256 1.62 -14.16 4.19
N ASP A 257 0.93 -13.08 4.58
CA ASP A 257 -0.52 -13.06 4.77
C ASP A 257 -1.29 -12.64 3.49
N PHE A 258 -0.61 -12.51 2.35
CA PHE A 258 -1.25 -12.26 1.04
C PHE A 258 -1.82 -13.55 0.43
N GLU A 259 -2.76 -13.39 -0.50
CA GLU A 259 -3.36 -14.50 -1.28
C GLU A 259 -2.43 -15.01 -2.40
N THR A 260 -1.31 -14.34 -2.64
CA THR A 260 -0.34 -14.70 -3.68
C THR A 260 0.99 -15.08 -3.09
N ASP A 261 1.66 -16.04 -3.73
CA ASP A 261 3.04 -16.39 -3.43
C ASP A 261 3.99 -15.31 -3.95
N THR A 262 5.21 -15.29 -3.40
CA THR A 262 6.23 -14.31 -3.78
C THR A 262 7.62 -14.90 -3.65
N VAL A 263 8.55 -14.40 -4.46
CA VAL A 263 9.96 -14.82 -4.45
C VAL A 263 10.80 -13.62 -4.01
N LEU A 264 11.56 -13.78 -2.92
CA LEU A 264 12.30 -12.68 -2.30
C LEU A 264 13.72 -13.05 -1.90
N THR A 265 14.54 -12.02 -1.75
CA THR A 265 15.83 -12.10 -1.06
C THR A 265 15.65 -11.75 0.42
N LEU A 266 16.23 -12.54 1.32
CA LEU A 266 16.38 -12.21 2.73
C LEU A 266 17.79 -11.70 2.97
N SER A 267 17.95 -10.38 3.06
CA SER A 267 19.21 -9.74 3.44
C SER A 267 19.43 -9.87 4.94
N LEU A 268 20.61 -10.37 5.34
CA LEU A 268 21.00 -10.54 6.73
C LEU A 268 22.31 -9.78 6.99
N LEU A 269 22.22 -8.69 7.75
CA LEU A 269 23.34 -7.79 8.03
C LEU A 269 23.68 -7.81 9.52
N PRO A 270 24.78 -8.45 9.93
CA PRO A 270 25.22 -8.43 11.33
C PRO A 270 25.77 -7.04 11.70
N MET A 271 25.42 -6.55 12.89
CA MET A 271 25.89 -5.25 13.39
C MET A 271 27.36 -5.25 13.85
N ASN A 272 28.00 -6.43 13.92
CA ASN A 272 29.42 -6.59 14.23
C ASN A 272 29.97 -7.90 13.68
N TYR A 273 31.30 -8.03 13.66
CA TYR A 273 32.02 -9.19 13.14
C TYR A 273 32.06 -10.40 14.09
N ARG A 274 31.28 -10.42 15.18
CA ARG A 274 31.23 -11.59 16.10
C ARG A 274 30.48 -12.76 15.49
N ILE A 275 29.70 -12.51 14.45
CA ILE A 275 28.92 -13.50 13.74
C ILE A 275 29.02 -13.26 12.24
N GLN A 276 29.04 -14.35 11.48
CA GLN A 276 28.95 -14.34 10.04
C GLN A 276 27.68 -15.08 9.62
N VAL A 277 26.96 -14.48 8.68
CA VAL A 277 25.74 -15.02 8.10
C VAL A 277 25.65 -14.53 6.65
N GLU A 278 25.14 -15.39 5.78
CA GLU A 278 24.92 -15.06 4.38
C GLU A 278 23.45 -14.72 4.14
N SER A 279 23.22 -13.77 3.24
CA SER A 279 21.88 -13.47 2.74
C SER A 279 21.36 -14.65 1.91
N LEU A 280 20.05 -14.85 1.92
CA LEU A 280 19.40 -15.89 1.15
C LEU A 280 18.70 -15.29 -0.06
N TYR A 281 18.83 -15.93 -1.21
CA TYR A 281 18.27 -15.48 -2.48
C TYR A 281 17.17 -16.43 -2.94
N ASP A 282 16.26 -15.92 -3.79
CA ASP A 282 15.20 -16.68 -4.45
C ASP A 282 14.35 -17.54 -3.49
N ILE A 283 14.06 -17.01 -2.31
CA ILE A 283 13.19 -17.67 -1.34
C ILE A 283 11.75 -17.57 -1.83
N VAL A 284 11.16 -18.73 -2.15
CA VAL A 284 9.72 -18.84 -2.40
C VAL A 284 8.97 -18.79 -1.07
N ILE A 285 8.07 -17.82 -0.93
CA ILE A 285 7.20 -17.65 0.23
C ILE A 285 5.76 -17.85 -0.25
N PRO A 286 5.16 -19.03 0.01
CA PRO A 286 3.81 -19.33 -0.46
C PRO A 286 2.75 -18.34 0.06
N ALA A 287 1.63 -18.24 -0.65
CA ALA A 287 0.45 -17.52 -0.18
C ALA A 287 -0.01 -18.02 1.19
N LYS A 288 -0.53 -17.13 2.04
CA LYS A 288 -1.10 -17.44 3.38
C LYS A 288 -0.23 -18.38 4.21
N SER A 289 1.08 -18.14 4.20
CA SER A 289 2.03 -19.05 4.81
C SER A 289 2.86 -18.40 5.90
N ARG A 290 3.31 -19.26 6.82
CA ARG A 290 4.33 -18.97 7.81
C ARG A 290 5.43 -20.01 7.68
N ILE A 291 6.49 -19.68 6.94
CA ILE A 291 7.60 -20.60 6.70
C ILE A 291 8.71 -20.37 7.72
N GLN A 292 9.43 -21.44 8.05
CA GLN A 292 10.64 -21.37 8.86
C GLN A 292 11.83 -21.83 8.01
N ILE A 293 12.84 -20.98 7.93
CA ILE A 293 14.06 -21.25 7.16
C ILE A 293 15.21 -21.41 8.14
N ALA A 294 15.87 -22.56 8.09
CA ALA A 294 17.02 -22.85 8.93
C ALA A 294 18.28 -22.22 8.34
N VAL A 295 18.66 -21.04 8.83
CA VAL A 295 19.79 -20.26 8.31
C VAL A 295 21.06 -20.59 9.09
N PRO A 296 22.17 -20.95 8.44
CA PRO A 296 23.43 -21.22 9.13
C PRO A 296 24.07 -19.91 9.59
N PHE A 297 24.31 -19.79 10.90
CA PHE A 297 25.10 -18.73 11.50
C PHE A 297 26.43 -19.30 11.98
N MET A 298 27.53 -18.61 11.67
CA MET A 298 28.87 -18.92 12.15
C MET A 298 29.25 -17.93 13.24
N VAL A 299 29.54 -18.42 14.44
CA VAL A 299 29.93 -17.62 15.59
C VAL A 299 31.44 -17.53 15.66
N ILE A 300 31.96 -16.31 15.59
CA ILE A 300 33.39 -15.99 15.62
C ILE A 300 33.86 -15.68 17.05
N ALA A 301 33.01 -15.03 17.86
CA ALA A 301 33.35 -14.66 19.23
C ALA A 301 32.11 -14.62 20.14
N SER A 302 32.29 -14.95 21.43
CA SER A 302 31.24 -14.85 22.45
C SER A 302 30.78 -13.41 22.68
N GLY A 303 29.56 -13.21 23.18
CA GLY A 303 28.95 -11.91 23.45
C GLY A 303 27.54 -11.78 22.85
N SER A 304 27.03 -10.56 22.75
CA SER A 304 25.73 -10.28 22.13
C SER A 304 25.88 -9.46 20.85
N THR A 305 24.97 -9.67 19.91
CA THR A 305 24.89 -8.91 18.66
C THR A 305 23.45 -8.87 18.14
N VAL A 306 23.19 -7.97 17.21
CA VAL A 306 21.94 -7.92 16.45
C VAL A 306 22.26 -8.17 14.99
N VAL A 307 21.43 -8.98 14.34
CA VAL A 307 21.43 -9.15 12.89
C VAL A 307 20.16 -8.51 12.38
N GLU A 308 20.33 -7.58 11.46
CA GLU A 308 19.24 -6.92 10.77
C GLU A 308 18.78 -7.79 9.60
N ALA A 309 17.50 -8.15 9.61
CA ALA A 309 16.86 -8.98 8.61
C ALA A 309 15.88 -8.15 7.79
N GLN A 310 16.08 -8.09 6.49
CA GLN A 310 15.29 -7.27 5.57
C GLN A 310 14.91 -8.08 4.34
N LEU A 311 13.61 -8.12 4.02
CA LEU A 311 13.16 -8.68 2.75
C LEU A 311 13.43 -7.67 1.62
N MET A 312 13.86 -8.19 0.48
CA MET A 312 14.19 -7.44 -0.72
C MET A 312 13.65 -8.15 -1.96
N THR A 313 13.33 -7.38 -2.99
CA THR A 313 13.09 -7.90 -4.35
C THR A 313 14.38 -8.42 -4.98
N ALA A 314 14.27 -9.12 -6.12
CA ALA A 314 15.43 -9.52 -6.92
C ALA A 314 16.27 -8.32 -7.37
N GLU A 315 15.65 -7.15 -7.55
CA GLU A 315 16.31 -5.89 -7.92
C GLU A 315 16.93 -5.15 -6.73
N GLY A 316 16.88 -5.71 -5.51
CA GLY A 316 17.47 -5.12 -4.30
C GLY A 316 16.62 -4.03 -3.63
N VAL A 317 15.33 -3.91 -3.99
CA VAL A 317 14.41 -2.96 -3.35
C VAL A 317 13.89 -3.53 -2.03
N SER A 318 14.12 -2.83 -0.92
CA SER A 318 13.65 -3.23 0.41
C SER A 318 12.12 -3.22 0.55
N ILE A 319 11.58 -4.27 1.14
CA ILE A 319 10.15 -4.51 1.35
C ILE A 319 9.82 -4.57 2.84
N GLY A 320 8.89 -3.71 3.27
CA GLY A 320 8.43 -3.68 4.64
C GLY A 320 9.47 -3.20 5.64
N ALA A 321 9.23 -3.50 6.92
CA ALA A 321 10.07 -3.05 8.01
C ALA A 321 11.26 -3.99 8.22
N LEU A 322 12.38 -3.39 8.62
CA LEU A 322 13.58 -4.11 9.06
C LEU A 322 13.29 -4.83 10.38
N SER A 323 13.58 -6.13 10.42
CA SER A 323 13.42 -6.97 11.60
C SER A 323 14.75 -7.16 12.31
N LYS A 324 14.71 -7.18 13.65
CA LYS A 324 15.92 -7.33 14.48
C LYS A 324 15.97 -8.72 15.08
N LEU A 325 17.04 -9.46 14.79
CA LEU A 325 17.34 -10.75 15.37
C LEU A 325 18.39 -10.53 16.46
N SER A 326 18.01 -10.64 17.73
CA SER A 326 18.96 -10.49 18.84
C SER A 326 19.62 -11.83 19.14
N LEU A 327 20.94 -11.89 19.04
CA LEU A 327 21.72 -13.10 19.29
C LEU A 327 22.60 -12.92 20.51
N SER A 328 22.63 -13.96 21.34
CA SER A 328 23.52 -14.10 22.49
C SER A 328 24.33 -15.37 22.31
N MET A 329 25.64 -15.26 22.43
CA MET A 329 26.59 -16.28 22.01
C MET A 329 27.53 -16.62 23.15
N THR A 330 27.58 -17.90 23.48
CA THR A 330 28.47 -18.47 24.49
C THR A 330 29.17 -19.67 23.87
N VAL A 331 30.16 -19.41 23.02
CA VAL A 331 30.92 -20.48 22.37
C VAL A 331 32.10 -20.84 23.26
N ILE A 332 32.13 -22.09 23.67
CA ILE A 332 33.26 -22.70 24.37
C ILE A 332 34.13 -23.32 23.28
N ASP A 333 35.39 -22.93 23.20
CA ASP A 333 36.34 -23.52 22.25
C ASP A 333 36.45 -25.05 22.52
N SER A 334 36.20 -25.86 21.49
CA SER A 334 36.27 -27.33 21.57
C SER A 334 37.65 -27.81 22.03
N ARG A 335 38.72 -27.06 21.71
CA ARG A 335 40.07 -27.36 22.18
C ARG A 335 40.15 -27.28 23.71
N VAL A 336 39.56 -26.25 24.31
CA VAL A 336 39.53 -26.10 25.77
C VAL A 336 38.79 -27.26 26.42
N ALA A 337 37.67 -27.71 25.85
CA ALA A 337 36.95 -28.87 26.35
C ALA A 337 37.82 -30.15 26.32
N TRP A 338 38.56 -30.38 25.23
CA TRP A 338 39.49 -31.52 25.11
C TRP A 338 40.67 -31.43 26.08
N PHE A 339 41.26 -30.24 26.25
CA PHE A 339 42.33 -30.03 27.24
C PHE A 339 41.84 -30.30 28.66
N THR A 340 40.65 -29.80 29.01
CA THR A 340 40.08 -29.98 30.36
C THR A 340 39.73 -31.45 30.61
N THR A 341 39.15 -32.13 29.61
CA THR A 341 38.82 -33.56 29.68
C THR A 341 40.09 -34.40 29.78
N GLY A 342 41.10 -34.13 28.96
CA GLY A 342 42.40 -34.81 29.00
C GLY A 342 43.12 -34.64 30.33
N ALA A 343 43.16 -33.41 30.86
CA ALA A 343 43.70 -33.13 32.19
C ALA A 343 42.94 -33.89 33.29
N GLY A 344 41.60 -33.94 33.20
CA GLY A 344 40.76 -34.73 34.09
C GLY A 344 41.11 -36.21 34.07
N VAL A 345 41.25 -36.82 32.88
CA VAL A 345 41.64 -38.23 32.72
C VAL A 345 43.02 -38.49 33.33
N ILE A 346 43.99 -37.61 33.09
CA ILE A 346 45.33 -37.73 33.67
C ILE A 346 45.28 -37.68 35.20
N LEU A 347 44.49 -36.76 35.78
CA LEU A 347 44.30 -36.67 37.23
C LEU A 347 43.67 -37.95 37.81
N PHE A 348 42.67 -38.53 37.15
CA PHE A 348 42.08 -39.80 37.56
C PHE A 348 43.09 -40.96 37.52
N LEU A 349 43.90 -41.05 36.47
CA LEU A 349 44.97 -42.06 36.37
C LEU A 349 46.05 -41.87 37.45
N ALA A 350 46.42 -40.63 37.75
CA ALA A 350 47.37 -40.31 38.82
C ALA A 350 46.81 -40.72 40.21
N ALA A 351 45.53 -40.45 40.47
CA ALA A 351 44.86 -40.86 41.71
C ALA A 351 44.76 -42.39 41.84
N ALA A 352 44.41 -43.09 40.76
CA ALA A 352 44.36 -44.56 40.74
C ALA A 352 45.74 -45.18 40.99
N THR A 353 46.79 -44.66 40.35
CA THR A 353 48.17 -45.14 40.54
C THR A 353 48.71 -44.84 41.94
N GLN A 354 48.42 -43.67 42.52
CA GLN A 354 48.73 -43.37 43.92
C GLN A 354 48.03 -44.34 44.88
N THR A 355 46.75 -44.62 44.64
CA THR A 355 45.95 -45.56 45.45
C THR A 355 46.53 -46.98 45.39
N ALA A 356 46.87 -47.47 44.19
CA ALA A 356 47.51 -48.77 44.01
C ALA A 356 48.90 -48.85 44.68
N ARG A 357 49.71 -47.79 44.59
CA ARG A 357 51.01 -47.69 45.29
C ARG A 357 50.82 -47.69 46.81
N ARG A 358 49.81 -47.00 47.33
CA ARG A 358 49.49 -46.96 48.77
C ARG A 358 49.10 -48.33 49.31
N ILE A 359 48.23 -49.06 48.60
CA ILE A 359 47.82 -50.42 48.97
C ILE A 359 49.00 -51.41 48.90
N ARG A 360 49.88 -51.28 47.89
CA ARG A 360 51.09 -52.12 47.81
C ARG A 360 52.08 -51.85 48.95
N ARG A 361 52.21 -50.61 49.43
CA ARG A 361 53.05 -50.29 50.59
C ARG A 361 52.47 -50.85 51.88
N SER A 362 51.16 -50.77 52.10
CA SER A 362 50.53 -51.35 53.31
C SER A 362 50.56 -52.88 53.36
N ARG A 363 50.80 -53.56 52.22
CA ARG A 363 51.01 -55.02 52.15
C ARG A 363 52.46 -55.46 52.38
N ARG A 364 53.42 -54.52 52.42
CA ARG A 364 54.84 -54.81 52.74
C ARG A 364 55.20 -54.54 54.21
N GLU A 365 54.26 -54.02 55.00
CA GLU A 365 54.39 -53.78 56.45
C GLU A 365 53.61 -54.80 57.31
N LYS A 366 53.08 -55.86 56.70
CA LYS A 366 52.69 -57.10 57.38
C LYS A 366 53.68 -58.19 56.98
#